data_AF-A0A813GZ19-F1
#
_entry.id   AF-A0A813GZ19-F1
#
_cell.length_a   1.000
_cell.length_b   1.000
_cell.length_c   1.000
_cell.angle_alpha   90.00
_cell.angle_beta   90.00
_cell.angle_gamma   90.00
#
_symmetry.space_group_name_H-M   'P 1'
#
loop_
_entity.id
_entity.type
_entity.pdbx_description
1 polymer ?
#
loop_
_entity_poly.entity_id
_entity_poly.type
_entity_poly.pdbx_seq_one_letter_code
_entity_poly.pdbx_strand_id
1 'polypeptide(L)'
;QQQQQQQQQQQQQQQQQQQQQQRATSEQELQLRQARQAQRHAEEVASRAEAGRLQAQREALEAQRRADEAIRRNAEMMSTRGSSASSGCLYEVLGLQPGCSPKDIRDAYRKLAKTVHPDKADKDTSVQTATARLFRQLQAAYDTLGDPTKRREYDRSSGRAVQRPGGRSAGRARGSQQRSRRQRH
;
A
#
# COMPACT_ATOMS: atom_id res chain seq x y z
N GLN A 1 30.47 84.79 -31.88
CA GLN A 1 31.09 83.47 -31.60
C GLN A 1 30.76 82.95 -30.21
N GLN A 2 31.07 83.67 -29.13
CA GLN A 2 30.85 83.20 -27.74
C GLN A 2 29.40 82.78 -27.45
N GLN A 3 28.42 83.60 -27.86
CA GLN A 3 26.98 83.33 -27.65
C GLN A 3 26.51 82.05 -28.36
N GLN A 4 27.01 81.82 -29.58
CA GLN A 4 26.68 80.64 -30.39
C GLN A 4 27.27 79.36 -29.80
N GLN A 5 28.48 79.47 -29.24
CA GLN A 5 29.16 78.39 -28.53
C GLN A 5 28.42 78.01 -27.24
N GLN A 6 27.94 79.02 -26.50
CA GLN A 6 27.15 78.83 -25.28
C GLN A 6 25.80 78.15 -25.59
N GLN A 7 25.14 78.54 -26.68
CA GLN A 7 23.89 77.95 -27.13
C GLN A 7 24.06 76.48 -27.57
N GLN A 8 25.15 76.16 -28.27
CA GLN A 8 25.53 74.79 -28.62
C GLN A 8 25.75 73.93 -27.36
N GLN A 9 26.48 74.45 -26.38
CA GLN A 9 26.74 73.75 -25.11
C GLN A 9 25.43 73.44 -24.38
N GLN A 10 24.52 74.42 -24.30
CA GLN A 10 23.23 74.27 -23.64
C GLN A 10 22.36 73.21 -24.34
N GLN A 11 22.36 73.20 -25.69
CA GLN A 11 21.65 72.21 -26.48
C GLN A 11 22.21 70.80 -26.29
N GLN A 12 23.54 70.67 -26.25
CA GLN A 12 24.23 69.40 -25.99
C GLN A 12 23.92 68.86 -24.59
N GLN A 13 23.85 69.75 -23.59
CA GLN A 13 23.50 69.41 -22.21
C GLN A 13 22.04 68.92 -22.11
N GLN A 14 21.11 69.60 -22.79
CA GLN A 14 19.71 69.17 -22.89
C GLN A 14 19.58 67.79 -23.55
N GLN A 15 20.35 67.54 -24.62
CA GLN A 15 20.35 66.26 -25.32
C GLN A 15 20.89 65.13 -24.43
N GLN A 16 21.98 65.37 -23.69
CA GLN A 16 22.48 64.42 -22.69
C GLN A 16 21.43 64.14 -21.61
N GLN A 17 20.74 65.17 -21.12
CA GLN A 17 19.74 65.02 -20.08
C GLN A 17 18.54 64.20 -20.57
N GLN A 18 18.06 64.43 -21.79
CA GLN A 18 17.04 63.59 -22.42
C GLN A 18 17.51 62.14 -22.60
N GLN A 19 18.75 61.94 -23.02
CA GLN A 19 19.29 60.60 -23.23
C GLN A 19 19.45 59.84 -21.89
N GLN A 20 19.82 60.54 -20.82
CA GLN A 20 19.83 59.97 -19.47
C GLN A 20 18.42 59.62 -18.98
N GLN A 21 17.43 60.49 -19.22
CA GLN A 21 16.03 60.20 -18.88
C GLN A 21 15.50 58.97 -19.63
N GLN A 22 15.81 58.85 -20.93
CA GLN A 22 15.46 57.69 -21.76
C GLN A 22 16.12 56.40 -21.28
N ARG A 23 17.40 56.45 -20.89
CA ARG A 23 18.11 55.30 -20.31
C ARG A 23 17.47 54.87 -18.98
N ALA A 24 17.21 55.82 -18.08
CA ALA A 24 16.59 55.54 -16.79
C ALA A 24 15.19 54.92 -16.94
N THR A 25 14.37 55.41 -17.88
CA THR A 25 13.05 54.80 -18.16
C THR A 25 13.19 53.40 -18.76
N SER A 26 14.10 53.21 -19.73
CA SER A 26 14.35 51.90 -20.33
C SER A 26 14.84 50.87 -19.30
N GLU A 27 15.70 51.29 -18.37
CA GLU A 27 16.19 50.45 -17.27
C GLU A 27 15.06 50.07 -16.30
N GLN A 28 14.21 51.02 -15.92
CA GLN A 28 13.04 50.74 -15.09
C GLN A 28 12.07 49.77 -15.77
N GLU A 29 11.84 49.92 -17.08
CA GLU A 29 10.96 49.04 -17.84
C GLU A 29 11.53 47.62 -17.95
N LEU A 30 12.85 47.51 -18.13
CA LEU A 30 13.56 46.23 -18.12
C LEU A 30 13.46 45.55 -16.74
N GLN A 31 13.68 46.30 -15.66
CA GLN A 31 13.55 45.78 -14.29
C GLN A 31 12.12 45.30 -14.01
N LEU A 32 11.10 46.05 -14.42
CA LEU A 32 9.70 45.64 -14.28
C LEU A 32 9.41 44.36 -15.08
N ARG A 33 9.95 44.24 -16.30
CA ARG A 33 9.83 43.04 -17.13
C ARG A 33 10.50 41.83 -16.46
N GLN A 34 11.70 42.00 -15.93
CA GLN A 34 12.42 40.95 -15.19
C GLN A 34 11.68 40.53 -13.93
N ALA A 35 11.16 41.48 -13.14
CA ALA A 35 10.35 41.20 -11.95
C ALA A 35 9.08 40.40 -12.31
N ARG A 36 8.38 40.79 -13.38
CA ARG A 36 7.21 40.05 -13.88
C ARG A 36 7.56 38.64 -14.35
N GLN A 37 8.71 38.45 -14.99
CA GLN A 37 9.19 37.12 -15.39
C GLN A 37 9.53 36.26 -14.17
N ALA A 38 10.19 36.83 -13.16
CA ALA A 38 10.49 36.14 -11.91
C ALA A 38 9.21 35.73 -11.15
N GLN A 39 8.20 36.61 -11.12
CA GLN A 39 6.90 36.31 -10.54
C GLN A 39 6.21 35.14 -11.24
N ARG A 40 6.15 35.15 -12.58
CA ARG A 40 5.55 34.04 -13.35
C ARG A 40 6.26 32.71 -13.10
N HIS A 41 7.59 32.71 -13.08
CA HIS A 41 8.35 31.49 -12.80
C HIS A 41 8.11 30.98 -11.38
N ALA A 42 8.01 31.88 -10.40
CA ALA A 42 7.68 31.50 -9.02
C ALA A 42 6.26 30.91 -8.92
N GLU A 43 5.28 31.48 -9.62
CA GLU A 43 3.92 30.93 -9.72
C GLU A 43 3.89 29.55 -10.39
N GLU A 44 4.67 29.34 -11.45
CA GLU A 44 4.76 28.06 -12.16
C GLU A 44 5.38 26.96 -11.28
N VAL A 45 6.43 27.29 -10.52
CA VAL A 45 7.04 26.38 -9.54
C VAL A 45 6.07 26.06 -8.40
N ALA A 46 5.34 27.06 -7.90
CA ALA A 46 4.32 26.86 -6.87
C ALA A 46 3.18 25.96 -7.37
N SER A 47 2.69 26.19 -8.59
CA SER A 47 1.65 25.36 -9.24
C SER A 47 2.12 23.92 -9.43
N ARG A 48 3.37 23.72 -9.85
CA ARG A 48 3.96 22.38 -9.98
C ARG A 48 4.10 21.66 -8.64
N ALA A 49 4.45 22.38 -7.58
CA ALA A 49 4.51 21.84 -6.22
C ALA A 49 3.12 21.54 -5.64
N GLU A 50 2.10 22.32 -6.01
CA GLU A 50 0.70 22.07 -5.64
C GLU A 50 0.13 20.88 -6.41
N ALA A 51 0.40 20.78 -7.71
CA ALA A 51 0.02 19.64 -8.54
C ALA A 51 0.63 18.32 -8.01
N GLY A 52 1.91 18.34 -7.59
CA GLY A 52 2.55 17.19 -6.95
C GLY A 52 1.87 16.78 -5.63
N ARG A 53 1.46 17.76 -4.81
CA ARG A 53 0.71 17.50 -3.56
C ARG A 53 -0.70 16.93 -3.84
N LEU A 54 -1.40 17.47 -4.83
CA LEU A 54 -2.72 16.99 -5.25
C LEU A 54 -2.66 15.58 -5.83
N GLN A 55 -1.62 15.28 -6.60
CA GLN A 55 -1.39 13.94 -7.14
C GLN A 55 -1.15 12.93 -6.03
N ALA A 56 -0.30 13.25 -5.04
CA ALA A 56 -0.09 12.41 -3.88
C ALA A 56 -1.37 12.19 -3.05
N GLN A 57 -2.22 13.23 -2.90
CA GLN A 57 -3.53 13.10 -2.25
C GLN A 57 -4.49 12.21 -3.04
N ARG A 58 -4.52 12.33 -4.38
CA ARG A 58 -5.34 11.47 -5.26
C ARG A 58 -4.90 10.01 -5.16
N GLU A 59 -3.59 9.75 -5.24
CA GLU A 59 -3.03 8.40 -5.08
C GLU A 59 -3.35 7.81 -3.70
N ALA A 60 -3.31 8.63 -2.64
CA ALA A 60 -3.70 8.19 -1.30
C ALA A 60 -5.20 7.85 -1.19
N LEU A 61 -6.07 8.66 -1.78
CA LEU A 61 -7.52 8.39 -1.84
C LEU A 61 -7.83 7.16 -2.71
N GLU A 62 -7.15 6.99 -3.85
CA GLU A 62 -7.28 5.79 -4.67
C GLU A 62 -6.79 4.53 -3.95
N ALA A 63 -5.71 4.62 -3.18
CA ALA A 63 -5.25 3.52 -2.34
C ALA A 63 -6.28 3.16 -1.25
N GLN A 64 -6.97 4.16 -0.67
CA GLN A 64 -8.09 3.94 0.25
C GLN A 64 -9.26 3.26 -0.48
N ARG A 65 -9.72 3.81 -1.62
CA ARG A 65 -10.82 3.22 -2.40
C ARG A 65 -10.50 1.80 -2.86
N ARG A 66 -9.25 1.50 -3.21
CA ARG A 66 -8.79 0.15 -3.57
C ARG A 66 -8.85 -0.82 -2.38
N ALA A 67 -8.58 -0.34 -1.17
CA ALA A 67 -8.74 -1.13 0.04
C ALA A 67 -10.22 -1.40 0.34
N ASP A 68 -11.08 -0.39 0.22
CA ASP A 68 -12.53 -0.52 0.39
C ASP A 68 -13.15 -1.45 -0.66
N GLU A 69 -12.71 -1.35 -1.92
CA GLU A 69 -13.13 -2.22 -3.01
C GLU A 69 -12.63 -3.65 -2.81
N ALA A 70 -11.41 -3.86 -2.29
CA ALA A 70 -10.93 -5.19 -1.94
C ALA A 70 -11.75 -5.82 -0.81
N ILE A 71 -12.14 -5.02 0.20
CA ILE A 71 -13.04 -5.44 1.28
C ILE A 71 -14.41 -5.83 0.71
N ARG A 72 -14.99 -4.98 -0.14
CA ARG A 72 -16.28 -5.24 -0.81
C ARG A 72 -16.22 -6.47 -1.70
N ARG A 73 -15.18 -6.61 -2.53
CA ARG A 73 -14.98 -7.76 -3.41
C ARG A 73 -14.78 -9.06 -2.63
N ASN A 74 -14.03 -9.03 -1.53
CA ASN A 74 -13.92 -10.19 -0.64
C ASN A 74 -15.27 -10.53 0.01
N ALA A 75 -16.06 -9.53 0.40
CA ALA A 75 -17.41 -9.74 0.92
C ALA A 75 -18.37 -10.32 -0.15
N GLU A 76 -18.32 -9.85 -1.39
CA GLU A 76 -19.12 -10.35 -2.52
C GLU A 76 -18.68 -11.77 -2.94
N MET A 77 -17.38 -12.08 -2.96
CA MET A 77 -16.86 -13.44 -3.18
C MET A 77 -17.33 -14.43 -2.10
N MET A 78 -17.46 -13.99 -0.86
CA MET A 78 -17.95 -14.81 0.26
C MET A 78 -19.47 -15.00 0.25
N SER A 79 -20.23 -14.09 -0.36
CA SER A 79 -21.70 -14.20 -0.46
C SER A 79 -22.13 -15.09 -1.63
N THR A 80 -21.35 -15.12 -2.70
CA THR A 80 -21.66 -15.88 -3.93
C THR A 80 -21.17 -17.34 -3.90
N ARG A 81 -20.14 -17.66 -3.09
CA ARG A 81 -19.71 -19.06 -2.86
C ARG A 81 -20.47 -19.67 -1.68
N GLY A 82 -21.73 -20.03 -1.94
CA GLY A 82 -22.46 -20.98 -1.09
C GLY A 82 -21.74 -22.33 -1.06
N SER A 83 -21.49 -22.83 0.16
CA SER A 83 -21.15 -24.21 0.51
C SER A 83 -20.35 -25.03 -0.52
N SER A 84 -19.03 -24.88 -0.49
CA SER A 84 -18.17 -26.07 -0.60
C SER A 84 -17.03 -25.93 0.40
N ALA A 85 -17.08 -26.78 1.41
CA ALA A 85 -16.16 -26.83 2.53
C ALA A 85 -14.78 -27.32 2.09
N SER A 86 -13.81 -27.03 2.97
CA SER A 86 -12.49 -27.65 3.08
C SER A 86 -11.34 -26.79 2.57
N SER A 87 -10.54 -26.34 3.55
CA SER A 87 -9.10 -26.10 3.44
C SER A 87 -8.64 -24.82 2.73
N GLY A 88 -9.50 -24.17 1.96
CA GLY A 88 -9.22 -22.86 1.33
C GLY A 88 -9.50 -21.68 2.25
N CYS A 89 -10.58 -21.74 3.03
CA CYS A 89 -11.18 -20.54 3.62
C CYS A 89 -10.28 -19.78 4.61
N LEU A 90 -9.55 -20.44 5.52
CA LEU A 90 -8.76 -19.72 6.53
C LEU A 90 -7.49 -19.11 5.96
N TYR A 91 -6.83 -19.83 5.06
CA TYR A 91 -5.64 -19.36 4.36
C TYR A 91 -5.98 -18.27 3.34
N GLU A 92 -7.08 -18.41 2.61
CA GLU A 92 -7.60 -17.40 1.68
C GLU A 92 -8.06 -16.12 2.41
N VAL A 93 -8.68 -16.23 3.59
CA VAL A 93 -9.07 -15.05 4.41
C VAL A 93 -7.85 -14.21 4.83
N LEU A 94 -6.72 -14.86 5.10
CA LEU A 94 -5.45 -14.18 5.39
C LEU A 94 -4.66 -13.80 4.13
N GLY A 95 -5.11 -14.21 2.94
CA GLY A 95 -4.40 -14.03 1.67
C GLY A 95 -3.07 -14.80 1.60
N LEU A 96 -2.93 -15.87 2.39
CA LEU A 96 -1.68 -16.63 2.53
C LEU A 96 -1.78 -17.99 1.87
N GLN A 97 -0.65 -18.49 1.38
CA GLN A 97 -0.59 -19.85 0.87
C GLN A 97 -0.50 -20.88 2.00
N PRO A 98 -1.10 -22.06 1.81
CA PRO A 98 -1.02 -23.16 2.75
C PRO A 98 0.41 -23.73 2.72
N GLY A 99 1.17 -23.41 3.77
CA GLY A 99 2.62 -23.63 3.83
C GLY A 99 3.41 -22.42 4.35
N CYS A 100 2.76 -21.26 4.49
CA CYS A 100 3.36 -20.05 5.06
C CYS A 100 3.92 -20.26 6.48
N SER A 101 4.94 -19.47 6.84
CA SER A 101 5.54 -19.52 8.16
C SER A 101 4.60 -18.88 9.20
N PRO A 102 4.67 -19.29 10.48
CA PRO A 102 3.88 -18.66 11.54
C PRO A 102 4.26 -17.18 11.77
N LYS A 103 5.44 -16.74 11.29
CA LYS A 103 5.78 -15.31 11.20
C LYS A 103 4.92 -14.60 10.15
N ASP A 104 4.81 -15.16 8.95
CA ASP A 104 4.02 -14.59 7.86
C ASP A 104 2.53 -14.48 8.22
N ILE A 105 1.99 -15.47 8.95
CA ILE A 105 0.60 -15.44 9.46
C ILE A 105 0.40 -14.27 10.43
N ARG A 106 1.33 -14.05 11.36
CA ARG A 106 1.28 -12.93 12.30
C ARG A 106 1.43 -11.58 11.59
N ASP A 107 2.34 -11.48 10.63
CA ASP A 107 2.57 -10.24 9.89
C ASP A 107 1.40 -9.91 8.97
N ALA A 108 0.82 -10.90 8.28
CA ALA A 108 -0.37 -10.72 7.46
C ALA A 108 -1.58 -10.35 8.31
N TYR A 109 -1.80 -11.04 9.44
CA TYR A 109 -2.84 -10.69 10.40
C TYR A 109 -2.71 -9.24 10.88
N ARG A 110 -1.50 -8.82 11.26
CA ARG A 110 -1.25 -7.46 11.77
C ARG A 110 -1.43 -6.37 10.71
N LYS A 111 -1.16 -6.68 9.44
CA LYS A 111 -1.42 -5.79 8.30
C LYS A 111 -2.92 -5.71 8.00
N LEU A 112 -3.60 -6.85 7.93
CA LEU A 112 -5.04 -6.94 7.63
C LEU A 112 -5.91 -6.36 8.75
N ALA A 113 -5.56 -6.58 10.02
CA ALA A 113 -6.30 -6.03 11.15
C ALA A 113 -6.27 -4.48 11.17
N LYS A 114 -5.21 -3.86 10.65
CA LYS A 114 -5.09 -2.40 10.51
C LYS A 114 -5.91 -1.86 9.34
N THR A 115 -6.08 -2.65 8.28
CA THR A 115 -6.87 -2.25 7.10
C THR A 115 -8.37 -2.50 7.30
N VAL A 116 -8.73 -3.54 8.05
CA VAL A 116 -10.12 -3.95 8.34
C VAL A 116 -10.55 -3.45 9.74
N HIS A 117 -9.95 -2.37 10.26
CA HIS A 117 -10.34 -1.84 11.56
C HIS A 117 -11.69 -1.12 11.44
N PRO A 118 -12.69 -1.43 12.28
CA PRO A 118 -14.05 -0.87 12.16
C PRO A 118 -14.09 0.66 12.34
N ASP A 119 -13.06 1.26 12.95
CA ASP A 119 -12.90 2.72 13.08
C ASP A 119 -12.56 3.43 11.76
N LYS A 120 -12.00 2.71 10.78
CA LYS A 120 -11.69 3.23 9.44
C LYS A 120 -12.78 2.96 8.41
N ALA A 121 -13.77 2.14 8.75
CA ALA A 121 -14.92 1.95 7.90
C ALA A 121 -15.71 3.25 7.89
N ASP A 122 -15.79 3.87 6.71
CA ASP A 122 -16.58 5.08 6.48
C ASP A 122 -18.04 4.85 6.91
N LYS A 123 -18.85 5.92 7.02
CA LYS A 123 -20.22 5.91 7.61
C LYS A 123 -21.23 5.01 6.88
N ASP A 124 -20.79 4.28 5.86
CA ASP A 124 -21.58 3.31 5.12
C ASP A 124 -21.76 2.02 5.94
N THR A 125 -23.00 1.77 6.36
CA THR A 125 -23.42 0.63 7.20
C THR A 125 -23.16 -0.72 6.53
N SER A 126 -23.08 -0.78 5.20
CA SER A 126 -22.74 -2.00 4.45
C SER A 126 -21.28 -2.37 4.64
N VAL A 127 -20.39 -1.36 4.59
CA VAL A 127 -18.95 -1.52 4.78
C VAL A 127 -18.64 -1.90 6.23
N GLN A 128 -19.34 -1.31 7.20
CA GLN A 128 -19.19 -1.69 8.62
C GLN A 128 -19.53 -3.18 8.86
N THR A 129 -20.65 -3.65 8.30
CA THR A 129 -21.09 -5.05 8.46
C THR A 129 -20.11 -6.02 7.80
N ALA A 130 -19.63 -5.68 6.60
CA ALA A 130 -18.61 -6.46 5.89
C ALA A 130 -17.28 -6.50 6.65
N THR A 131 -16.81 -5.35 7.14
CA THR A 131 -15.58 -5.20 7.94
C THR A 131 -15.66 -6.01 9.22
N ALA A 132 -16.78 -5.96 9.95
CA ALA A 132 -17.00 -6.74 11.15
C ALA A 132 -17.05 -8.26 10.88
N ARG A 133 -17.58 -8.68 9.72
CA ARG A 133 -17.58 -10.10 9.32
C ARG A 133 -16.17 -10.58 8.95
N LEU A 134 -15.43 -9.80 8.16
CA LEU A 134 -14.05 -10.09 7.80
C LEU A 134 -13.13 -10.11 9.02
N PHE A 135 -13.28 -9.16 9.94
CA PHE A 135 -12.51 -9.11 11.18
C PHE A 135 -12.74 -10.36 12.04
N ARG A 136 -14.00 -10.80 12.20
CA ARG A 136 -14.32 -12.05 12.90
C ARG A 136 -13.70 -13.28 12.24
N GLN A 137 -13.71 -13.34 10.91
CA GLN A 137 -13.08 -14.43 10.16
C GLN A 137 -11.56 -14.40 10.25
N LEU A 138 -10.95 -13.20 10.21
CA LEU A 138 -9.52 -12.99 10.37
C LEU A 138 -9.06 -13.46 11.76
N GLN A 139 -9.83 -13.12 12.80
CA GLN A 139 -9.58 -13.56 14.17
C GLN A 139 -9.73 -15.08 14.33
N ALA A 140 -10.77 -15.67 13.76
CA ALA A 140 -10.96 -17.13 13.77
C ALA A 140 -9.84 -17.87 13.01
N ALA A 141 -9.37 -17.31 11.89
CA ALA A 141 -8.25 -17.83 11.13
C ALA A 141 -6.94 -17.74 11.93
N TYR A 142 -6.68 -16.62 12.59
CA TYR A 142 -5.51 -16.44 13.44
C TYR A 142 -5.53 -17.37 14.66
N ASP A 143 -6.66 -17.56 15.33
CA ASP A 143 -6.80 -18.47 16.46
C ASP A 143 -6.48 -19.93 16.07
N THR A 144 -6.87 -20.33 14.85
CA THR A 144 -6.65 -21.70 14.35
C THR A 144 -5.25 -21.89 13.77
N LEU A 145 -4.75 -20.93 12.98
CA LEU A 145 -3.49 -21.05 12.23
C LEU A 145 -2.27 -20.47 12.96
N GLY A 146 -2.48 -19.60 13.94
CA GLY A 146 -1.44 -19.00 14.75
C GLY A 146 -0.82 -19.98 15.74
N ASP A 147 -1.61 -20.91 16.26
CA ASP A 147 -1.13 -21.98 17.13
C ASP A 147 -0.61 -23.17 16.32
N PRO A 148 0.63 -23.63 16.53
CA PRO A 148 1.20 -24.75 15.78
C PRO A 148 0.46 -26.07 16.02
N THR A 149 -0.18 -26.23 17.18
CA THR A 149 -0.99 -27.40 17.52
C THR A 149 -2.32 -27.38 16.76
N LYS A 150 -3.09 -26.29 16.90
CA LYS A 150 -4.37 -26.11 16.19
C LYS A 150 -4.19 -26.12 14.67
N ARG A 151 -3.10 -25.55 14.16
CA ARG A 151 -2.75 -25.60 12.74
C ARG A 151 -2.55 -27.03 12.26
N ARG A 152 -1.83 -27.88 13.01
CA ARG A 152 -1.66 -29.29 12.65
C ARG A 152 -2.98 -30.06 12.68
N GLU A 153 -3.84 -29.77 13.65
CA GLU A 153 -5.17 -30.38 13.73
C GLU A 153 -6.07 -29.94 12.60
N TYR A 154 -6.01 -28.65 12.23
CA TYR A 154 -6.70 -28.09 11.07
C TYR A 154 -6.18 -28.69 9.77
N ASP A 155 -4.86 -28.75 9.56
CA ASP A 155 -4.25 -29.38 8.39
C ASP A 155 -4.65 -30.87 8.30
N ARG A 156 -4.73 -31.56 9.45
CA ARG A 156 -5.16 -32.97 9.53
C ARG A 156 -6.64 -33.18 9.23
N SER A 157 -7.53 -32.34 9.77
CA SER A 157 -8.98 -32.44 9.55
C SER A 157 -9.39 -32.00 8.15
N SER A 158 -8.65 -31.07 7.56
CA SER A 158 -8.93 -30.50 6.25
C SER A 158 -8.33 -31.32 5.08
N GLY A 159 -7.86 -32.54 5.33
CA GLY A 159 -7.28 -33.43 4.31
C GLY A 159 -5.98 -32.92 3.68
N ARG A 160 -5.48 -31.76 4.14
CA ARG A 160 -4.19 -31.14 3.81
C ARG A 160 -3.06 -31.68 4.69
N ALA A 161 -3.31 -32.75 5.45
CA ALA A 161 -2.25 -33.60 5.94
C ALA A 161 -1.48 -34.03 4.70
N VAL A 162 -0.34 -33.37 4.49
CA VAL A 162 0.78 -33.96 3.78
C VAL A 162 0.83 -35.38 4.32
N GLN A 163 0.42 -36.33 3.47
CA GLN A 163 0.83 -37.70 3.62
C GLN A 163 2.34 -37.58 3.71
N ARG A 164 2.86 -37.58 4.94
CA ARG A 164 4.29 -37.76 5.15
C ARG A 164 4.56 -39.09 4.45
N PRO A 165 5.35 -39.13 3.36
CA PRO A 165 5.82 -40.40 2.88
C PRO A 165 6.76 -40.92 3.97
N GLY A 166 6.27 -41.80 4.86
CA GLY A 166 7.12 -42.42 5.89
C GLY A 166 6.56 -42.58 7.31
N GLY A 167 5.25 -42.48 7.54
CA GLY A 167 4.65 -42.85 8.83
C GLY A 167 4.24 -44.33 8.88
N ARG A 168 5.20 -45.22 9.17
CA ARG A 168 4.98 -46.67 9.33
C ARG A 168 3.93 -46.95 10.42
N SER A 169 2.75 -47.41 10.02
CA SER A 169 1.77 -48.05 10.90
C SER A 169 1.87 -49.56 10.73
N ALA A 170 2.40 -50.22 11.75
CA ALA A 170 2.15 -51.62 12.13
C ALA A 170 2.21 -52.69 11.02
N GLY A 171 3.43 -53.08 10.63
CA GLY A 171 3.67 -54.26 9.83
C GLY A 171 4.96 -54.97 10.24
N ARG A 172 4.81 -56.07 11.00
CA ARG A 172 5.70 -57.24 11.00
C ARG A 172 7.10 -57.07 11.61
N ALA A 173 7.18 -57.21 12.93
CA ALA A 173 8.41 -57.63 13.60
C ALA A 173 8.50 -59.17 13.58
N ARG A 174 9.33 -59.69 12.66
CA ARG A 174 9.87 -61.05 12.71
C ARG A 174 10.76 -61.17 13.95
N GLY A 175 10.29 -61.85 14.98
CA GLY A 175 11.09 -62.34 16.10
C GLY A 175 11.43 -63.81 15.88
N SER A 176 12.62 -64.05 15.36
CA SER A 176 13.28 -65.35 15.34
C SER A 176 13.65 -65.78 16.76
N GLN A 177 13.07 -66.86 17.28
CA GLN A 177 13.75 -67.64 18.29
C GLN A 177 13.39 -69.13 18.20
N GLN A 178 14.49 -69.86 18.12
CA GLN A 178 14.69 -71.27 17.89
C GLN A 178 14.55 -72.03 19.22
N ARG A 179 14.25 -73.33 19.12
CA ARG A 179 14.23 -74.37 20.19
C ARG A 179 12.92 -74.41 21.00
N SER A 180 12.23 -75.54 21.18
CA SER A 180 12.71 -76.92 21.26
C SER A 180 11.63 -77.89 20.80
N ARG A 181 12.03 -78.83 19.93
CA ARG A 181 11.34 -80.12 19.79
C ARG A 181 11.43 -80.86 21.12
N ARG A 182 10.28 -81.12 21.76
CA ARG A 182 10.08 -82.28 22.65
C ARG A 182 8.62 -82.71 22.54
N GLN A 183 8.42 -83.73 21.71
CA GLN A 183 7.27 -84.64 21.77
C GLN A 183 7.84 -86.06 21.76
N ARG A 184 7.11 -86.96 22.43
CA ARG A 184 7.31 -88.42 22.57
C ARG A 184 8.26 -88.76 23.72
N HIS A 185 7.90 -89.58 24.72
CA HIS A 185 6.87 -90.60 24.85
C HIS A 185 6.06 -90.47 26.14
#